data_AF-A0A6B3UKK2-F1
#
_entry.id   AF-A0A6B3UKK2-F1
#
_cell.length_a   1.000
_cell.length_b   1.000
_cell.length_c   1.000
_cell.angle_alpha   90.00
_cell.angle_beta   90.00
_cell.angle_gamma   90.00
#
_symmetry.space_group_name_H-M   'P 1'
#
loop_
_entity.id
_entity.type
_entity.pdbx_description
1 polymer ?
#
loop_
_entity_poly.entity_id
_entity_poly.type
_entity_poly.pdbx_seq_one_letter_code
_entity_poly.pdbx_strand_id
1 'polypeptide(L)'
;MTAPRRPGPTGAMVLALALGACAYTPGDLPQVHYATAASHGKTGVAFAGRPSQQQVDTAVSKWSVAIADSYACGLPRTEVLQAGAVAALELATMSSLAKGGGEQMRQEAIGDYLADTLQLAWSDRPKPPADRCAALSRWLPQVQQEGREALQRADEQGLIKF
;
A
#
# COMPACT_ATOMS: atom_id res chain seq x y z
N MET A 1 28.02 -60.24 34.44
CA MET A 1 26.56 -60.37 34.22
C MET A 1 25.94 -59.00 34.47
N THR A 2 26.10 -58.06 33.53
CA THR A 2 25.15 -57.57 32.51
C THR A 2 24.19 -56.50 33.03
N ALA A 3 24.54 -55.24 32.78
CA ALA A 3 23.71 -54.05 33.01
C ALA A 3 22.69 -53.83 31.88
N PRO A 4 21.55 -53.16 32.12
CA PRO A 4 20.57 -52.84 31.10
C PRO A 4 20.99 -51.63 30.24
N ARG A 5 20.95 -51.80 28.92
CA ARG A 5 21.14 -50.73 27.91
C ARG A 5 19.88 -49.86 27.81
N ARG A 6 20.05 -48.54 27.86
CA ARG A 6 19.02 -47.55 27.49
C ARG A 6 18.77 -47.57 25.96
N PRO A 7 17.53 -47.41 25.49
CA PRO A 7 17.25 -47.21 24.08
C PRO A 7 17.69 -45.80 23.64
N GLY A 8 18.45 -45.73 22.55
CA GLY A 8 18.78 -44.48 21.88
C GLY A 8 17.60 -43.96 21.05
N PRO A 9 17.41 -42.63 20.93
CA PRO A 9 16.46 -42.06 20.00
C PRO A 9 17.08 -42.04 18.60
N THR A 10 16.81 -43.09 17.82
CA THR A 10 17.04 -43.08 16.38
C THR A 10 15.85 -42.40 15.71
N GLY A 11 16.12 -41.29 15.02
CA GLY A 11 15.36 -40.90 13.82
C GLY A 11 13.98 -40.25 14.02
N ALA A 12 13.96 -38.99 14.42
CA ALA A 12 12.98 -38.02 13.95
C ALA A 12 13.77 -36.79 13.47
N MET A 13 14.27 -36.84 12.23
CA MET A 13 13.60 -36.30 11.04
C MET A 13 13.51 -34.76 11.11
N VAL A 14 14.57 -34.14 10.60
CA VAL A 14 14.64 -32.89 9.81
C VAL A 14 13.46 -31.94 10.00
N LEU A 15 13.64 -30.88 10.80
CA LEU A 15 12.86 -29.64 10.64
C LEU A 15 13.59 -28.43 11.22
N ALA A 16 14.54 -27.84 10.47
CA ALA A 16 15.05 -26.49 10.76
C ALA A 16 15.75 -25.82 9.57
N LEU A 17 15.40 -26.17 8.33
CA LEU A 17 15.89 -25.48 7.11
C LEU A 17 14.77 -24.59 6.55
N ALA A 18 14.57 -23.40 7.13
CA ALA A 18 13.80 -22.31 6.50
C ALA A 18 13.99 -20.91 7.16
N LEU A 19 15.07 -20.68 7.90
CA LEU A 19 15.43 -19.33 8.35
C LEU A 19 16.26 -18.64 7.26
N GLY A 20 15.58 -17.97 6.34
CA GLY A 20 16.26 -17.26 5.25
C GLY A 20 15.38 -16.67 4.15
N ALA A 21 14.05 -16.69 4.27
CA ALA A 21 13.25 -15.72 3.56
C ALA A 21 13.24 -14.45 4.41
N CYS A 22 13.89 -13.37 3.94
CA CYS A 22 13.44 -12.03 4.28
C CYS A 22 11.98 -11.98 3.84
N ALA A 23 11.08 -12.35 4.74
CA ALA A 23 9.66 -12.36 4.48
C ALA A 23 9.28 -10.92 4.20
N TYR A 24 9.09 -10.61 2.92
CA TYR A 24 8.34 -9.46 2.50
C TYR A 24 7.00 -9.52 3.27
N THR A 25 6.87 -8.71 4.32
CA THR A 25 5.67 -8.75 5.14
C THR A 25 4.55 -8.07 4.35
N PRO A 26 3.33 -8.63 4.36
CA PRO A 26 2.17 -7.99 3.74
C PRO A 26 1.89 -6.55 4.21
N GLY A 27 2.57 -6.06 5.26
CA GLY A 27 2.47 -4.69 5.78
C GLY A 27 3.30 -3.62 5.02
N ASP A 28 4.06 -3.99 3.98
CA ASP A 28 4.85 -3.03 3.18
C ASP A 28 4.10 -2.44 1.97
N LEU A 29 2.87 -2.89 1.70
CA LEU A 29 2.01 -2.24 0.70
C LEU A 29 1.15 -1.16 1.36
N PRO A 30 0.95 -0.02 0.69
CA PRO A 30 0.04 0.99 1.18
C PRO A 30 -1.42 0.49 1.11
N GLN A 31 -2.24 0.98 2.04
CA GLN A 31 -3.66 0.66 2.14
C GLN A 31 -4.51 1.92 1.97
N VAL A 32 -5.78 1.74 1.60
CA VAL A 32 -6.74 2.84 1.46
C VAL A 32 -7.44 3.07 2.80
N HIS A 33 -7.07 4.12 3.52
CA HIS A 33 -7.60 4.40 4.86
C HIS A 33 -8.35 5.73 4.90
N TYR A 34 -7.71 6.80 4.49
CA TYR A 34 -8.24 8.16 4.58
C TYR A 34 -9.30 8.45 3.53
N ALA A 35 -9.16 7.95 2.30
CA ALA A 35 -10.20 8.04 1.28
C ALA A 35 -11.47 7.30 1.74
N THR A 36 -11.30 6.11 2.31
CA THR A 36 -12.38 5.34 2.95
C THR A 36 -13.00 6.15 4.09
N ALA A 37 -12.20 6.73 4.98
CA ALA A 37 -12.70 7.53 6.10
C ALA A 37 -13.45 8.79 5.64
N ALA A 38 -12.98 9.48 4.60
CA ALA A 38 -13.67 10.62 4.01
C ALA A 38 -15.01 10.24 3.39
N SER A 39 -15.12 9.03 2.81
CA SER A 39 -16.40 8.49 2.33
C SER A 39 -17.41 8.19 3.44
N HIS A 40 -17.02 8.21 4.71
CA HIS A 40 -17.91 8.09 5.88
C HIS A 40 -18.24 9.46 6.51
N GLY A 41 -18.00 10.55 5.78
CA GLY A 41 -18.28 11.91 6.20
C GLY A 41 -17.45 12.36 7.40
N LYS A 42 -17.93 13.41 8.08
CA LYS A 42 -17.19 14.08 9.17
C LYS A 42 -16.84 13.14 10.34
N THR A 43 -17.67 12.13 10.60
CA THR A 43 -17.43 11.12 11.63
C THR A 43 -16.31 10.16 11.26
N GLY A 44 -16.27 9.68 10.02
CA GLY A 44 -15.19 8.79 9.56
C GLY A 44 -13.83 9.46 9.60
N VAL A 45 -13.76 10.71 9.13
CA VAL A 45 -12.56 11.54 9.19
C VAL A 45 -12.09 11.79 10.64
N ALA A 46 -13.01 11.96 11.58
CA ALA A 46 -12.65 12.12 12.99
C ALA A 46 -12.01 10.85 13.59
N PHE A 47 -12.49 9.66 13.19
CA PHE A 47 -11.92 8.38 13.62
C PHE A 47 -10.58 8.05 12.98
N ALA A 48 -10.36 8.44 11.72
CA ALA A 48 -9.06 8.28 11.05
C ALA A 48 -7.95 9.15 11.67
N GLY A 49 -8.33 10.16 12.47
CA GLY A 49 -7.39 11.08 13.09
C GLY A 49 -6.79 12.07 12.08
N ARG A 50 -5.91 12.93 12.57
CA ARG A 50 -5.20 13.90 11.74
C ARG A 50 -3.78 13.39 11.48
N PRO A 51 -3.39 13.13 10.22
CA PRO A 51 -2.05 12.68 9.92
C PRO A 51 -1.03 13.77 10.23
N SER A 52 0.18 13.39 10.65
CA SER A 52 1.35 14.26 10.65
C SER A 52 1.92 14.39 9.24
N GLN A 53 2.73 15.42 8.97
CA GLN A 53 3.41 15.53 7.68
C GLN A 53 4.30 14.32 7.38
N GLN A 54 5.01 13.81 8.40
CA GLN A 54 5.80 12.58 8.26
C GLN A 54 4.97 11.36 7.82
N GLN A 55 3.71 11.26 8.25
CA GLN A 55 2.81 10.19 7.81
C GLN A 55 2.38 10.37 6.35
N VAL A 56 2.16 11.61 5.90
CA VAL A 56 1.90 11.92 4.49
C VAL A 56 3.10 11.54 3.63
N ASP A 57 4.31 11.97 3.99
CA ASP A 57 5.55 11.66 3.25
C ASP A 57 5.80 10.14 3.17
N THR A 58 5.54 9.43 4.27
CA THR A 58 5.65 7.97 4.31
C THR A 58 4.65 7.32 3.37
N ALA A 59 3.40 7.82 3.33
CA ALA A 59 2.38 7.31 2.44
C ALA A 59 2.73 7.58 0.97
N VAL A 60 3.18 8.80 0.64
CA VAL A 60 3.68 9.18 -0.69
C VAL A 60 4.75 8.17 -1.13
N SER A 61 5.79 7.97 -0.32
CA SER A 61 6.87 7.04 -0.65
C SER A 61 6.37 5.61 -0.88
N LYS A 62 5.52 5.08 0.01
CA LYS A 62 4.97 3.72 -0.12
C LYS A 62 4.13 3.55 -1.39
N TRP A 63 3.27 4.52 -1.70
CA TRP A 63 2.45 4.49 -2.91
C TRP A 63 3.29 4.63 -4.17
N SER A 64 4.24 5.57 -4.26
CA SER A 64 5.13 5.70 -5.42
C SER A 64 5.92 4.42 -5.68
N VAL A 65 6.47 3.80 -4.63
CA VAL A 65 7.24 2.55 -4.76
C VAL A 65 6.34 1.40 -5.22
N ALA A 66 5.15 1.22 -4.64
CA ALA A 66 4.24 0.14 -5.03
C ALA A 66 3.77 0.27 -6.50
N ILE A 67 3.47 1.49 -6.96
CA ILE A 67 3.06 1.75 -8.34
C ILE A 67 4.22 1.50 -9.31
N ALA A 68 5.42 2.03 -9.02
CA ALA A 68 6.60 1.84 -9.84
C ALA A 68 7.00 0.35 -9.93
N ASP A 69 6.98 -0.37 -8.81
CA ASP A 69 7.24 -1.81 -8.77
C ASP A 69 6.19 -2.59 -9.58
N SER A 70 4.93 -2.15 -9.59
CA SER A 70 3.87 -2.78 -10.38
C SER A 70 4.14 -2.69 -11.89
N TYR A 71 4.64 -1.53 -12.35
CA TYR A 71 5.10 -1.37 -13.73
C TYR A 71 6.32 -2.24 -14.04
N ALA A 72 7.32 -2.26 -13.15
CA ALA A 72 8.53 -3.08 -13.31
C ALA A 72 8.24 -4.60 -13.28
N CYS A 73 7.20 -5.02 -12.56
CA CYS A 73 6.71 -6.40 -12.57
C CYS A 73 5.96 -6.78 -13.86
N GLY A 74 5.59 -5.81 -14.70
CA GLY A 74 4.80 -6.03 -15.91
C GLY A 74 3.31 -6.26 -15.64
N LEU A 75 2.78 -5.72 -14.55
CA LEU A 75 1.34 -5.83 -14.24
C LEU A 75 0.50 -4.98 -15.23
N PRO A 76 -0.81 -5.28 -15.38
CA PRO A 76 -1.64 -4.60 -16.38
C PRO A 76 -1.69 -3.09 -16.17
N ARG A 77 -1.26 -2.31 -17.18
CA ARG A 77 -1.14 -0.84 -17.07
C ARG A 77 -2.42 -0.16 -16.60
N THR A 78 -3.57 -0.59 -17.13
CA THR A 78 -4.87 -0.03 -16.75
C THR A 78 -5.16 -0.22 -15.26
N GLU A 79 -4.81 -1.39 -14.70
CA GLU A 79 -5.00 -1.68 -13.28
C GLU A 79 -4.08 -0.85 -12.40
N VAL A 80 -2.82 -0.68 -12.83
CA VAL A 80 -1.83 0.16 -12.13
C VAL A 80 -2.23 1.64 -12.15
N LEU A 81 -2.75 2.14 -13.28
CA LEU A 81 -3.27 3.51 -13.38
C LEU A 81 -4.46 3.75 -12.45
N GLN A 82 -5.39 2.80 -12.36
CA GLN A 82 -6.52 2.90 -11.43
C GLN A 82 -6.04 2.92 -9.97
N ALA A 83 -5.08 2.07 -9.60
CA ALA A 83 -4.48 2.11 -8.28
C ALA A 83 -3.77 3.45 -8.00
N GLY A 84 -3.13 4.05 -9.01
CA GLY A 84 -2.56 5.39 -8.92
C GLY A 84 -3.59 6.49 -8.67
N ALA A 85 -4.78 6.40 -9.27
CA ALA A 85 -5.88 7.33 -9.00
C ALA A 85 -6.39 7.21 -7.55
N VAL A 86 -6.49 5.98 -7.02
CA VAL A 86 -6.85 5.74 -5.62
C VAL A 86 -5.78 6.28 -4.67
N ALA A 87 -4.49 6.09 -5.02
CA ALA A 87 -3.37 6.67 -4.28
C ALA A 87 -3.47 8.19 -4.18
N ALA A 88 -3.78 8.85 -5.30
CA ALA A 88 -3.94 10.31 -5.35
C ALA A 88 -5.07 10.79 -4.43
N LEU A 89 -6.21 10.08 -4.42
CA LEU A 89 -7.34 10.40 -3.54
C LEU A 89 -6.98 10.20 -2.06
N GLU A 90 -6.31 9.09 -1.73
CA GLU A 90 -5.83 8.79 -0.39
C GLU A 90 -4.90 9.90 0.12
N LEU A 91 -3.90 10.27 -0.67
CA LEU A 91 -2.90 11.28 -0.33
C LEU A 91 -3.49 12.70 -0.30
N ALA A 92 -4.43 13.01 -1.17
CA ALA A 92 -5.17 14.27 -1.13
C ALA A 92 -5.98 14.40 0.15
N THR A 93 -6.65 13.31 0.54
CA THR A 93 -7.43 13.27 1.77
C THR A 93 -6.52 13.40 2.98
N MET A 94 -5.44 12.62 3.07
CA MET A 94 -4.44 12.72 4.12
C MET A 94 -3.90 14.14 4.27
N SER A 95 -3.45 14.71 3.15
CA SER A 95 -2.93 16.08 3.10
C SER A 95 -3.95 17.06 3.65
N SER A 96 -5.21 17.02 3.19
CA SER A 96 -6.28 17.94 3.64
C SER A 96 -6.51 17.94 5.15
N LEU A 97 -6.21 16.82 5.81
CA LEU A 97 -6.41 16.63 7.25
C LEU A 97 -5.18 16.96 8.09
N ALA A 98 -4.00 16.98 7.47
CA ALA A 98 -2.72 17.17 8.15
C ALA A 98 -2.65 18.52 8.89
N LYS A 99 -2.04 18.53 10.08
CA LYS A 99 -1.80 19.77 10.84
C LYS A 99 -0.59 20.50 10.25
N GLY A 100 -0.82 21.65 9.61
CA GLY A 100 0.25 22.60 9.23
C GLY A 100 0.48 22.83 7.73
N GLY A 101 -0.26 22.19 6.84
CA GLY A 101 -0.17 22.44 5.39
C GLY A 101 -1.24 23.42 4.90
N GLY A 102 -0.85 24.62 4.45
CA GLY A 102 -1.73 25.50 3.70
C GLY A 102 -2.26 24.81 2.42
N GLU A 103 -3.42 25.23 1.91
CA GLU A 103 -4.09 24.63 0.74
C GLU A 103 -3.16 24.48 -0.47
N GLN A 104 -2.31 25.49 -0.68
CA GLN A 104 -1.33 25.55 -1.77
C GLN A 104 -0.23 24.50 -1.67
N MET A 105 0.40 24.38 -0.49
CA MET A 105 1.47 23.40 -0.25
C MET A 105 0.96 21.96 -0.37
N ARG A 106 -0.34 21.74 -0.12
CA ARG A 106 -1.00 20.43 -0.29
C ARG A 106 -1.18 20.06 -1.76
N GLN A 107 -1.64 20.99 -2.58
CA GLN A 107 -1.85 20.73 -4.01
C GLN A 107 -0.53 20.55 -4.76
N GLU A 108 0.49 21.31 -4.39
CA GLU A 108 1.84 21.21 -4.95
C GLU A 108 2.46 19.83 -4.66
N ALA A 109 2.41 19.37 -3.40
CA ALA A 109 2.95 18.06 -3.01
C ALA A 109 2.23 16.87 -3.68
N ILE A 110 0.92 16.97 -3.94
CA ILE A 110 0.15 15.93 -4.65
C ILE A 110 0.42 16.00 -6.16
N GLY A 111 0.54 17.21 -6.72
CA GLY A 111 0.90 17.42 -8.12
C GLY A 111 2.29 16.88 -8.44
N ASP A 112 3.26 17.19 -7.58
CA ASP A 112 4.63 16.67 -7.67
C ASP A 112 4.65 15.15 -7.49
N TYR A 113 3.89 14.61 -6.52
CA TYR A 113 3.72 13.16 -6.36
C TYR A 113 3.19 12.47 -7.62
N LEU A 114 2.17 13.04 -8.26
CA LEU A 114 1.58 12.49 -9.48
C LEU A 114 2.56 12.58 -10.65
N ALA A 115 3.25 13.71 -10.82
CA ALA A 115 4.26 13.91 -11.84
C ALA A 115 5.42 12.92 -11.67
N ASP A 116 5.95 12.78 -10.46
CA ASP A 116 7.02 11.83 -10.13
C ASP A 116 6.56 10.39 -10.32
N THR A 117 5.34 10.04 -9.91
CA THR A 117 4.81 8.68 -10.07
C THR A 117 4.63 8.35 -11.56
N LEU A 118 4.16 9.29 -12.37
CA LEU A 118 4.08 9.13 -13.82
C LEU A 118 5.47 9.01 -14.46
N GLN A 119 6.46 9.76 -13.99
CA GLN A 119 7.83 9.66 -14.49
C GLN A 119 8.50 8.33 -14.10
N LEU A 120 8.23 7.83 -12.89
CA LEU A 120 8.69 6.52 -12.40
C LEU A 120 8.07 5.36 -13.15
N ALA A 121 6.80 5.47 -13.56
CA ALA A 121 6.13 4.49 -14.41
C ALA A 121 6.79 4.33 -15.79
N TRP A 122 7.59 5.31 -16.22
CA TRP A 122 8.27 5.37 -17.51
C TRP A 122 9.79 5.17 -17.37
N SER A 123 10.29 5.01 -16.15
CA SER A 123 11.70 4.78 -15.85
C SER A 123 12.03 3.30 -15.98
N ASP A 124 13.18 2.98 -16.57
CA ASP A 124 13.70 1.61 -16.68
C ASP A 124 14.23 1.14 -15.30
N ARG A 125 13.32 0.77 -14.41
CA ARG A 125 13.65 0.30 -13.06
C ARG A 125 14.02 -1.19 -13.07
N PRO A 126 14.98 -1.61 -12.22
CA PRO A 126 15.24 -3.03 -12.02
C PRO A 126 13.98 -3.73 -11.52
N LYS A 127 13.68 -4.90 -12.11
CA LYS A 127 12.53 -5.70 -11.72
C LYS A 127 12.67 -6.15 -10.26
N PRO A 128 11.65 -5.94 -9.40
CA PRO A 128 11.71 -6.37 -8.02
C PRO A 128 11.65 -7.91 -7.89
N PRO A 129 11.95 -8.45 -6.69
CA PRO A 129 11.84 -9.88 -6.39
C PRO A 129 10.47 -10.48 -6.75
N ALA A 130 10.45 -11.78 -7.08
CA ALA A 130 9.24 -12.46 -7.56
C ALA A 130 8.10 -12.48 -6.52
N ASP A 131 8.44 -12.59 -5.23
CA ASP A 131 7.52 -12.52 -4.11
C ASP A 131 6.84 -11.14 -3.99
N ARG A 132 7.59 -10.05 -4.22
CA ARG A 132 7.06 -8.69 -4.31
C ARG A 132 6.08 -8.55 -5.48
N CYS A 133 6.41 -9.08 -6.66
CA CYS A 133 5.48 -9.07 -7.80
C CYS A 133 4.20 -9.86 -7.53
N ALA A 134 4.30 -11.01 -6.86
CA ALA A 134 3.13 -11.82 -6.47
C ALA A 134 2.29 -11.17 -5.35
N ALA A 135 2.89 -10.30 -4.53
CA ALA A 135 2.15 -9.48 -3.58
C ALA A 135 1.41 -8.34 -4.30
N LEU A 136 2.08 -7.64 -5.22
CA LEU A 136 1.49 -6.53 -5.98
C LEU A 136 0.33 -6.98 -6.87
N SER A 137 0.41 -8.16 -7.49
CA SER A 137 -0.69 -8.72 -8.29
C SER A 137 -1.95 -9.01 -7.47
N ARG A 138 -1.83 -9.30 -6.17
CA ARG A 138 -2.96 -9.47 -5.25
C ARG A 138 -3.45 -8.15 -4.67
N TRP A 139 -2.56 -7.17 -4.55
CA TRP A 139 -2.85 -5.84 -4.00
C TRP A 139 -3.62 -4.95 -4.97
N LEU A 140 -3.30 -4.97 -6.27
CA LEU A 140 -3.98 -4.12 -7.26
C LEU A 140 -5.51 -4.30 -7.25
N PRO A 141 -6.06 -5.53 -7.31
CA PRO A 141 -7.52 -5.73 -7.24
C PRO A 141 -8.13 -5.23 -5.92
N GLN A 142 -7.42 -5.40 -4.81
CA GLN A 142 -7.87 -4.96 -3.49
C GLN A 142 -7.99 -3.44 -3.44
N VAL A 143 -6.96 -2.70 -3.85
CA VAL A 143 -6.98 -1.23 -3.88
C VAL A 143 -8.09 -0.70 -4.80
N GLN A 144 -8.30 -1.32 -5.94
CA GLN A 144 -9.38 -0.93 -6.85
C GLN A 144 -10.75 -1.15 -6.22
N GLN A 145 -10.95 -2.27 -5.52
CA GLN A 145 -12.19 -2.54 -4.81
C GLN A 145 -12.42 -1.50 -3.71
N GLU A 146 -11.43 -1.30 -2.84
CA GLU A 146 -11.50 -0.32 -1.74
C GLU A 146 -11.76 1.10 -2.27
N GLY A 147 -11.07 1.49 -3.35
CA GLY A 147 -11.25 2.79 -3.99
C GLY A 147 -12.64 2.98 -4.60
N ARG A 148 -13.18 1.95 -5.30
CA ARG A 148 -14.55 2.00 -5.84
C ARG A 148 -15.58 2.14 -4.73
N GLU A 149 -15.46 1.38 -3.66
CA GLU A 149 -16.37 1.45 -2.53
C GLU A 149 -16.31 2.81 -1.84
N ALA A 150 -15.11 3.38 -1.67
CA ALA A 150 -14.95 4.72 -1.11
C ALA A 150 -15.59 5.80 -1.99
N LEU A 151 -15.41 5.72 -3.31
CA LEU A 151 -16.02 6.67 -4.26
C LEU A 151 -17.54 6.53 -4.29
N GLN A 152 -18.09 5.31 -4.33
CA GLN A 152 -19.53 5.06 -4.30
C GLN A 152 -20.17 5.63 -3.02
N ARG A 153 -19.56 5.37 -1.86
CA ARG A 153 -20.05 5.91 -0.58
C ARG A 153 -19.99 7.43 -0.52
N ALA A 154 -18.97 8.04 -1.11
CA ALA A 154 -18.84 9.48 -1.18
C ALA A 154 -19.88 10.14 -2.12
N ASP A 155 -20.23 9.47 -3.23
CA ASP A 155 -21.32 9.86 -4.13
C ASP A 155 -22.69 9.78 -3.44
N GLU A 156 -22.98 8.66 -2.76
CA GLU A 156 -24.21 8.48 -1.97
C GLU A 156 -24.40 9.55 -0.88
N GLN A 157 -23.31 10.10 -0.35
CA GLN A 157 -23.32 11.16 0.66
C GLN A 157 -23.29 12.58 0.06
N GLY A 158 -23.26 12.71 -1.27
CA GLY A 158 -23.19 14.00 -1.96
C GLY A 158 -21.89 14.77 -1.70
N LEU A 159 -20.81 14.07 -1.33
CA LEU A 159 -19.50 14.65 -1.03
C LEU A 159 -18.65 14.86 -2.29
N ILE A 160 -19.00 14.19 -3.39
CA ILE A 160 -18.38 14.35 -4.70
C ILE A 160 -19.46 14.81 -5.68
N LYS A 161 -19.23 15.94 -6.35
CA LYS A 161 -20.02 16.38 -7.51
C LYS A 161 -19.05 16.48 -8.68
N PHE A 162 -19.26 15.70 -9.72
CA PHE A 162 -18.57 15.85 -10.99
C PHE A 162 -19.14 17.06 -11.76
#